data_AF-A0AAN1PMG4-F1
#
_entry.id   AF-A0AAN1PMG4-F1
#
_cell.length_a   1.000
_cell.length_b   1.000
_cell.length_c   1.000
_cell.angle_alpha   90.00
_cell.angle_beta   90.00
_cell.angle_gamma   90.00
#
_symmetry.space_group_name_H-M   'P 1'
#
loop_
_entity.id
_entity.type
_entity.pdbx_description
1 polymer ?
#
loop_
_entity_poly.entity_id
_entity_poly.type
_entity_poly.pdbx_seq_one_letter_code
_entity_poly.pdbx_strand_id
1 'polypeptide(L)'
;MVFHENITILIEAKRLTSVKQQMGCIERDVERMFSINTIKMLEKELRSSHSQRRRYSIVLADVWTENDEKTNAYESWPNLLPTYFLETLLFSKQLSFNDLCVEGEWKDNYKILLAVSEIKI
;
A
#
# COMPACT_ATOMS: atom_id res chain seq x y z
N MET A 1 -10.90 4.36 -1.39
CA MET A 1 -11.56 3.10 -1.83
C MET A 1 -12.18 3.34 -3.19
N VAL A 2 -12.02 2.38 -4.11
CA VAL A 2 -12.57 2.45 -5.47
C VAL A 2 -13.37 1.19 -5.73
N PHE A 3 -14.58 1.34 -6.29
CA PHE A 3 -15.42 0.23 -6.72
C PHE A 3 -15.58 0.27 -8.24
N HIS A 4 -15.35 -0.86 -8.90
CA HIS A 4 -15.57 -1.02 -10.34
C HIS A 4 -16.22 -2.36 -10.60
N GLU A 5 -17.45 -2.38 -11.13
CA GLU A 5 -18.22 -3.60 -11.47
C GLU A 5 -18.10 -4.72 -10.41
N ASN A 6 -17.10 -5.60 -10.52
CA ASN A 6 -16.81 -6.73 -9.61
C ASN A 6 -15.46 -6.63 -8.87
N ILE A 7 -14.94 -5.42 -8.66
CA ILE A 7 -13.64 -5.16 -8.01
C ILE A 7 -13.81 -4.14 -6.86
N THR A 8 -13.27 -4.47 -5.69
CA THR A 8 -13.06 -3.53 -4.58
C THR A 8 -11.57 -3.25 -4.46
N ILE A 9 -11.19 -1.98 -4.42
CA ILE A 9 -9.82 -1.55 -4.15
C ILE A 9 -9.80 -0.73 -2.88
N LEU A 10 -9.11 -1.25 -1.86
CA LEU A 10 -8.79 -0.56 -0.62
C LEU A 10 -7.39 0.04 -0.79
N ILE A 11 -7.26 1.34 -0.52
CA ILE A 11 -6.00 2.06 -0.69
C ILE A 11 -5.69 2.73 0.65
N GLU A 12 -4.52 2.43 1.19
CA GLU A 12 -3.91 3.12 2.30
C GLU A 12 -2.72 3.94 1.79
N ALA A 13 -2.73 5.24 2.08
CA ALA A 13 -1.70 6.17 1.63
C ALA A 13 -0.96 6.77 2.83
N LYS A 14 0.36 6.59 2.89
CA LYS A 14 1.18 7.03 4.03
C LYS A 14 2.42 7.81 3.62
N ARG A 15 2.75 8.83 4.40
CA ARG A 15 4.08 9.44 4.35
C ARG A 15 4.96 8.85 5.45
N LEU A 16 6.08 8.24 5.09
CA LEU A 16 7.01 7.62 6.05
C LEU A 16 7.87 8.65 6.78
N THR A 17 7.27 9.66 7.43
CA THR A 17 8.00 10.68 8.21
C THR A 17 8.74 10.11 9.43
N SER A 18 8.19 9.09 10.08
CA SER A 18 8.86 8.21 11.05
C SER A 18 8.61 6.77 10.61
N VAL A 19 9.67 6.02 10.24
CA VAL A 19 9.45 4.70 9.63
C VAL A 19 8.73 3.79 10.61
N LYS A 20 9.29 3.61 11.81
CA LYS A 20 8.72 2.73 12.82
C LYS A 20 7.25 3.04 13.15
N GLN A 21 6.92 4.31 13.38
CA GLN A 21 5.55 4.69 13.72
C GLN A 21 4.59 4.43 12.56
N GLN A 22 4.99 4.81 11.34
CA GLN A 22 4.14 4.67 10.17
C GLN A 22 3.97 3.22 9.73
N MET A 23 4.99 2.38 9.92
CA MET A 23 4.86 0.94 9.70
C MET A 23 3.83 0.30 10.64
N GLY A 24 3.81 0.68 11.92
CA GLY A 24 2.76 0.22 12.84
C GLY A 24 1.36 0.75 12.49
N CYS A 25 1.25 1.91 11.84
CA CYS A 25 -0.02 2.37 11.28
C CYS A 25 -0.42 1.56 10.04
N ILE A 26 0.50 1.33 9.11
CA ILE A 26 0.28 0.51 7.91
C ILE A 26 -0.18 -0.89 8.31
N GLU A 27 0.45 -1.50 9.31
CA GLU A 27 0.07 -2.83 9.80
C GLU A 27 -1.41 -2.87 10.22
N ARG A 28 -1.84 -1.97 11.11
CA ARG A 28 -3.24 -1.89 11.55
C ARG A 28 -4.22 -1.59 10.41
N ASP A 29 -3.81 -0.74 9.47
CA ASP A 29 -4.64 -0.42 8.31
C ASP A 29 -4.80 -1.62 7.39
N VAL A 30 -3.72 -2.37 7.20
CA VAL A 30 -3.72 -3.61 6.42
C VAL A 30 -4.54 -4.69 7.11
N GLU A 31 -4.45 -4.86 8.44
CA GLU A 31 -5.33 -5.76 9.20
C GLU A 31 -6.80 -5.40 9.00
N ARG A 32 -7.12 -4.10 9.09
CA ARG A 32 -8.47 -3.59 8.88
C ARG A 32 -8.94 -3.85 7.45
N MET A 33 -8.08 -3.68 6.44
CA MET A 33 -8.39 -3.94 5.03
C MET A 33 -8.67 -5.43 4.76
N PHE A 34 -7.96 -6.34 5.44
CA PHE A 34 -8.14 -7.79 5.30
C PHE A 34 -9.27 -8.36 6.18
N SER A 35 -9.83 -7.56 7.09
CA SER A 35 -10.91 -8.00 7.96
C SER A 35 -12.20 -8.28 7.19
N ILE A 36 -12.72 -9.51 7.34
CA ILE A 36 -14.01 -9.95 6.80
C ILE A 36 -15.14 -9.01 7.23
N ASN A 37 -15.11 -8.53 8.47
CA ASN A 37 -16.14 -7.64 8.99
C ASN A 37 -16.09 -6.27 8.29
N THR A 38 -14.88 -5.71 8.12
CA THR A 38 -14.70 -4.47 7.36
C THR A 38 -15.20 -4.64 5.93
N ILE A 39 -14.84 -5.73 5.27
CA ILE A 39 -15.22 -5.98 3.87
C ILE A 39 -16.74 -6.16 3.73
N LYS A 40 -17.36 -6.97 4.59
CA LYS A 40 -18.82 -7.13 4.60
C LYS A 40 -19.53 -5.81 4.82
N MET A 41 -19.02 -4.96 5.71
CA MET A 41 -19.58 -3.63 5.96
C MET A 41 -19.44 -2.72 4.73
N LEU A 42 -18.27 -2.66 4.11
CA LEU A 42 -17.99 -1.81 2.94
C LEU A 42 -18.79 -2.24 1.71
N GLU A 43 -19.04 -3.53 1.55
CA GLU A 43 -19.71 -4.08 0.38
C GLU A 43 -21.21 -4.28 0.57
N LYS A 44 -21.77 -4.00 1.75
CA LYS A 44 -23.14 -4.35 2.14
C LYS A 44 -24.21 -3.91 1.14
N GLU A 45 -24.06 -2.73 0.55
CA GLU A 45 -25.02 -2.13 -0.38
C GLU A 45 -24.66 -2.32 -1.86
N LEU A 46 -23.60 -3.09 -2.14
CA LEU A 46 -23.17 -3.37 -3.51
C LEU A 46 -24.05 -4.48 -4.10
N ARG A 47 -24.66 -4.19 -5.26
CA ARG A 47 -25.61 -5.08 -5.96
C ARG A 47 -24.98 -6.38 -6.48
N SER A 48 -23.64 -6.46 -6.58
CA SER A 48 -22.92 -7.65 -7.06
C SER A 48 -22.83 -8.71 -5.96
N SER A 49 -23.09 -9.99 -6.29
CA SER A 49 -22.90 -11.09 -5.34
C SER A 49 -21.47 -11.10 -4.79
N HIS A 50 -21.33 -10.99 -3.46
CA HIS A 50 -20.03 -10.94 -2.76
C HIS A 50 -19.05 -12.06 -3.14
N SER A 51 -19.56 -13.21 -3.60
CA SER A 51 -18.78 -14.40 -3.93
C SER A 51 -17.93 -14.29 -5.21
N GLN A 52 -18.21 -13.33 -6.10
CA GLN A 52 -17.47 -13.15 -7.35
C GLN A 52 -16.59 -11.89 -7.36
N ARG A 53 -16.62 -11.10 -6.27
CA ARG A 53 -15.94 -9.82 -6.19
C ARG A 53 -14.46 -10.00 -5.87
N ARG A 54 -13.58 -9.52 -6.75
CA ARG A 54 -12.13 -9.47 -6.49
C ARG A 54 -11.79 -8.27 -5.61
N ARG A 55 -10.84 -8.44 -4.71
CA ARG A 55 -10.53 -7.45 -3.69
C ARG A 55 -9.04 -7.22 -3.67
N TYR A 56 -8.64 -5.96 -3.73
CA TYR A 56 -7.24 -5.57 -3.71
C TYR A 56 -7.00 -4.62 -2.54
N SER A 57 -5.90 -4.87 -1.84
CA SER A 57 -5.33 -3.96 -0.86
C SER A 57 -4.11 -3.31 -1.47
N ILE A 58 -4.05 -1.98 -1.45
CA ILE A 58 -2.95 -1.19 -1.96
C ILE A 58 -2.36 -0.40 -0.80
N VAL A 59 -1.07 -0.59 -0.55
CA VAL A 59 -0.28 0.32 0.28
C VAL A 59 0.53 1.20 -0.66
N LEU A 60 0.24 2.49 -0.62
CA LEU A 60 0.99 3.53 -1.29
C LEU A 60 1.71 4.35 -0.23
N ALA A 61 3.02 4.46 -0.33
CA ALA A 61 3.78 5.29 0.60
C ALA A 61 4.74 6.22 -0.12
N ASP A 62 4.98 7.38 0.47
CA ASP A 62 6.06 8.27 0.06
C ASP A 62 7.13 8.37 1.15
N VAL A 63 8.38 8.43 0.72
CA VAL A 63 9.56 8.49 1.59
C VAL A 63 10.56 9.49 1.03
N TRP A 64 11.04 10.39 1.91
CA TRP A 64 12.23 11.19 1.65
C TRP A 64 13.42 10.37 2.18
N THR A 65 14.50 10.20 1.42
CA THR A 65 15.65 9.33 1.78
C THR A 65 16.83 10.17 2.29
N GLU A 66 16.60 11.01 3.29
CA GLU A 66 17.62 11.90 3.87
C GLU A 66 18.54 11.23 4.89
N ASN A 67 18.22 10.01 5.32
CA ASN A 67 18.99 9.29 6.33
C ASN A 67 18.88 7.78 6.15
N ASP A 68 19.76 7.04 6.84
CA ASP A 68 19.87 5.58 6.72
C ASP A 68 18.56 4.84 7.06
N GLU A 69 17.77 5.30 8.04
CA GLU A 69 16.49 4.67 8.37
C GLU A 69 15.54 4.71 7.16
N LYS A 70 15.44 5.86 6.51
CA LYS A 70 14.58 6.06 5.33
C LYS A 70 15.11 5.35 4.09
N THR A 71 16.42 5.38 3.87
CA THR A 71 17.07 4.68 2.76
C THR A 71 16.85 3.17 2.90
N ASN A 72 17.08 2.62 4.09
CA ASN A 72 16.81 1.21 4.37
C ASN A 72 15.33 0.88 4.19
N ALA A 73 14.41 1.79 4.56
CA ALA A 73 12.98 1.59 4.34
C ALA A 73 12.60 1.53 2.85
N TYR A 74 13.21 2.40 2.04
CA TYR A 74 13.08 2.37 0.59
C TYR A 74 13.59 1.04 0.02
N GLU A 75 14.84 0.66 0.32
CA GLU A 75 15.51 -0.53 -0.22
C GLU A 75 14.85 -1.83 0.22
N SER A 76 14.36 -1.90 1.46
CA SER A 76 13.72 -3.09 2.02
C SER A 76 12.29 -3.28 1.56
N TRP A 77 11.69 -2.31 0.87
CA TRP A 77 10.32 -2.42 0.38
C TRP A 77 10.17 -3.58 -0.64
N PRO A 78 9.10 -4.41 -0.59
CA PRO A 78 7.94 -4.35 0.32
C PRO A 78 8.10 -5.18 1.60
N ASN A 79 9.27 -5.75 1.89
CA ASN A 79 9.48 -6.75 2.94
C ASN A 79 9.22 -6.24 4.38
N LEU A 80 9.02 -4.94 4.54
CA LEU A 80 8.62 -4.31 5.81
C LEU A 80 7.12 -4.47 6.10
N LEU A 81 6.31 -4.84 5.11
CA LEU A 81 4.87 -5.03 5.26
C LEU A 81 4.54 -6.32 6.04
N PRO A 82 3.33 -6.41 6.62
CA PRO A 82 2.91 -7.59 7.38
C PRO A 82 2.96 -8.87 6.54
N THR A 83 3.38 -9.99 7.13
CA THR A 83 3.58 -11.27 6.43
C THR A 83 2.36 -11.73 5.63
N TYR A 84 1.16 -11.65 6.19
CA TYR A 84 -0.06 -12.08 5.51
C TYR A 84 -0.40 -11.21 4.26
N PHE A 85 0.02 -9.94 4.25
CA PHE A 85 -0.06 -9.10 3.05
C PHE A 85 0.91 -9.60 1.98
N LEU A 86 2.13 -9.97 2.39
CA LEU A 86 3.19 -10.47 1.51
C LEU A 86 2.86 -11.83 0.90
N GLU A 87 2.21 -12.74 1.64
CA GLU A 87 1.75 -14.04 1.17
C GLU A 87 0.79 -13.95 -0.03
N THR A 88 0.10 -12.82 -0.15
CA THR A 88 -0.90 -12.55 -1.18
C THR A 88 -0.48 -11.40 -2.11
N LEU A 89 0.79 -10.98 -2.04
CA LEU A 89 1.36 -9.91 -2.85
C LEU A 89 1.28 -10.26 -4.33
N LEU A 90 0.67 -9.38 -5.10
CA LEU A 90 0.59 -9.49 -6.56
C LEU A 90 1.62 -8.60 -7.24
N PHE A 91 1.92 -7.45 -6.65
CA PHE A 91 2.79 -6.46 -7.27
C PHE A 91 3.45 -5.58 -6.22
N SER A 92 4.70 -5.20 -6.45
CA SER A 92 5.39 -4.17 -5.69
C SER A 92 6.32 -3.38 -6.60
N LYS A 93 6.47 -2.08 -6.31
CA LYS A 93 7.39 -1.21 -7.03
C LYS A 93 7.92 -0.09 -6.15
N GLN A 94 9.20 0.19 -6.33
CA GLN A 94 9.87 1.41 -5.92
C GLN A 94 9.95 2.35 -7.13
N LEU A 95 9.52 3.60 -6.96
CA LEU A 95 9.54 4.62 -8.00
C LEU A 95 10.47 5.76 -7.58
N SER A 96 11.40 6.11 -8.47
CA SER A 96 12.26 7.27 -8.37
C SER A 96 11.87 8.32 -9.42
N PHE A 97 12.32 9.55 -9.21
CA PHE A 97 12.05 10.67 -10.12
C PHE A 97 13.30 11.14 -10.86
N ASN A 98 14.37 10.33 -10.86
CA ASN A 98 15.68 10.69 -11.41
C ASN A 98 15.63 11.01 -12.92
N ASP A 99 14.68 10.40 -13.63
CA ASP A 99 14.52 10.57 -15.09
C ASP A 99 13.69 11.82 -15.46
N LEU A 100 13.17 12.57 -14.49
CA LEU A 100 12.41 13.78 -14.78
C LEU A 100 13.35 14.93 -15.18
N CYS A 101 13.01 15.63 -16.26
CA CYS A 101 13.72 16.82 -16.76
C CYS A 101 13.38 18.08 -15.95
N VAL A 102 13.49 17.97 -14.62
CA VAL A 102 13.31 19.07 -13.67
C VAL A 102 14.47 19.06 -12.69
N GLU A 103 14.96 20.25 -12.37
CA GLU A 103 16.10 20.41 -11.45
C GLU A 103 15.64 20.45 -9.99
N GLY A 104 16.48 19.90 -9.09
CA GLY A 104 16.28 19.97 -7.64
C GLY A 104 16.60 18.66 -6.91
N GLU A 105 17.22 18.78 -5.73
CA GLU A 105 17.65 17.65 -4.88
C GLU A 105 16.50 16.73 -4.44
N TRP A 106 15.25 17.19 -4.58
CA TRP A 106 14.09 16.39 -4.26
C TRP A 106 13.91 15.17 -5.14
N LYS A 107 14.37 15.19 -6.40
CA LYS A 107 14.26 14.03 -7.31
C LYS A 107 15.10 12.84 -6.82
N ASP A 108 16.24 13.17 -6.21
CA ASP A 108 17.20 12.20 -5.71
C ASP A 108 16.74 11.60 -4.38
N ASN A 109 15.99 12.36 -3.57
CA ASN A 109 15.58 11.95 -2.22
C ASN A 109 14.13 11.48 -2.11
N TYR A 110 13.21 12.02 -2.91
CA TYR A 110 11.79 11.66 -2.82
C TYR A 110 11.52 10.39 -3.62
N LYS A 111 10.91 9.38 -2.97
CA LYS A 111 10.57 8.09 -3.59
C LYS A 111 9.13 7.72 -3.28
N ILE A 112 8.51 6.99 -4.21
CA ILE A 112 7.18 6.38 -4.01
C ILE A 112 7.34 4.87 -3.92
N LEU A 113 6.66 4.29 -2.94
CA LEU A 113 6.59 2.87 -2.65
C LEU A 113 5.17 2.39 -2.90
N LEU A 114 5.01 1.34 -3.67
CA LEU A 114 3.72 0.76 -4.00
C LEU A 114 3.76 -0.74 -3.73
N ALA A 115 2.74 -1.26 -3.06
CA ALA A 115 2.51 -2.69 -2.92
C ALA A 115 1.02 -2.99 -3.08
N VAL A 116 0.71 -4.05 -3.81
CA VAL A 116 -0.65 -4.49 -4.12
C VAL A 116 -0.77 -5.96 -3.76
N SER A 117 -1.78 -6.27 -2.97
CA SER A 117 -2.08 -7.63 -2.53
C SER A 117 -3.55 -7.97 -2.79
N GLU A 118 -3.83 -9.23 -3.11
CA GLU A 118 -5.20 -9.71 -3.29
C GLU A 118 -5.77 -10.22 -1.97
N ILE A 119 -6.94 -9.70 -1.58
CA ILE A 119 -7.63 -10.14 -0.38
C ILE A 119 -8.50 -11.37 -0.74
N LYS A 120 -8.09 -12.54 -0.26
CA LYS A 120 -8.78 -13.82 -0.47
C LYS A 120 -9.69 -14.13 0.73
N ILE A 121 -11.00 -14.13 0.50
CA ILE A 121 -12.06 -14.42 1.50
C ILE A 121 -13.09 -15.33 0.88
#